data_AF-A0A9E3LJA6-F1
#
_entry.id   AF-A0A9E3LJA6-F1
#
_cell.length_a   1.000
_cell.length_b   1.000
_cell.length_c   1.000
_cell.angle_alpha   90.00
_cell.angle_beta   90.00
_cell.angle_gamma   90.00
#
_symmetry.space_group_name_H-M   'P 1'
#
loop_
_entity.id
_entity.type
_entity.pdbx_description
1 polymer ?
#
loop_
_entity_poly.entity_id
_entity_poly.type
_entity_poly.pdbx_seq_one_letter_code
_entity_poly.pdbx_strand_id
1 'polypeptide(L)'
;MPATAPKDPPTPPRASSTDAPRASSTDDAVQRALAIPSRAGIYRRLRTEGQPHSAREVAEMFGLHPNVARNHLDVLAEAGLVVTGRRKHPGGGRPAKVYVAREQADDRRNVQVPPGSQLGVSVVVQLIAGLSEHEAKLELLAEEQGRRLVAASAGRADARDLEAAAMVAVEALRPSFPEVRVASSDGDTAVVEGFDVGLRLIGEVDGAVGDALARGFLRGAIAAAGAPVRVAGRGGRVEVELDEAGIGELPSPARSVDARGQTYQAGVVATMRAIVPLKPGEYIEVLTDTQGAPAAFARWADRAGHQVVDVARIRDLRGKQAVRLLLRKAAG
;
A
#
# COMPACT_ATOMS: atom_id res chain seq x y z
N MET A 1 -61.50 -50.97 19.68
CA MET A 1 -60.62 -50.50 18.57
C MET A 1 -61.02 -49.07 18.25
N PRO A 2 -60.13 -48.08 18.05
CA PRO A 2 -58.70 -48.08 17.63
C PRO A 2 -57.73 -47.55 18.73
N ALA A 3 -56.49 -48.01 18.85
CA ALA A 3 -55.24 -47.61 18.17
C ALA A 3 -54.77 -46.16 18.46
N THR A 4 -54.01 -45.99 19.55
CA THR A 4 -53.22 -44.79 19.90
C THR A 4 -51.84 -44.87 19.23
N ALA A 5 -51.58 -43.97 18.27
CA ALA A 5 -50.26 -43.76 17.67
C ALA A 5 -49.45 -42.71 18.45
N PRO A 6 -48.11 -42.86 18.58
CA PRO A 6 -47.26 -41.88 19.25
C PRO A 6 -46.94 -40.67 18.36
N LYS A 7 -46.85 -39.50 18.97
CA LYS A 7 -46.59 -38.20 18.34
C LYS A 7 -45.08 -37.90 18.40
N ASP A 8 -44.43 -37.80 17.24
CA ASP A 8 -43.02 -37.41 17.12
C ASP A 8 -42.75 -35.98 17.64
N PRO A 9 -41.55 -35.69 18.20
CA PRO A 9 -41.18 -34.36 18.67
C PRO A 9 -40.80 -33.42 17.50
N PRO A 10 -41.00 -32.09 17.66
CA PRO A 10 -40.74 -31.14 16.58
C PRO A 10 -39.24 -30.93 16.33
N THR A 11 -38.86 -31.01 15.05
CA THR A 11 -37.56 -30.63 14.50
C THR A 11 -37.31 -29.13 14.69
N PRO A 12 -36.13 -28.67 15.16
CA PRO A 12 -35.85 -27.24 15.26
C PRO A 12 -35.71 -26.59 13.87
N PRO A 13 -36.11 -25.32 13.70
CA PRO A 13 -36.00 -24.63 12.43
C PRO A 13 -34.54 -24.41 12.03
N ARG A 14 -34.23 -24.76 10.78
CA ARG A 14 -32.98 -24.45 10.08
C ARG A 14 -32.67 -22.97 10.19
N ALA A 15 -31.50 -22.63 10.73
CA ALA A 15 -30.90 -21.31 10.57
C ALA A 15 -30.74 -21.00 9.08
N SER A 16 -31.47 -20.01 8.59
CA SER A 16 -31.25 -19.40 7.30
C SER A 16 -29.95 -18.60 7.34
N SER A 17 -28.94 -19.11 6.64
CA SER A 17 -27.80 -18.36 6.14
C SER A 17 -28.25 -17.22 5.22
N THR A 18 -27.39 -16.20 5.14
CA THR A 18 -27.29 -15.15 4.11
C THR A 18 -27.90 -13.80 4.48
N ASP A 19 -27.08 -12.92 5.07
CA ASP A 19 -27.12 -11.50 4.70
C ASP A 19 -25.70 -10.90 4.69
N ALA A 20 -25.01 -11.09 3.57
CA ALA A 20 -23.97 -10.21 3.04
C ALA A 20 -24.15 -10.27 1.51
N PRO A 21 -24.54 -9.15 0.86
CA PRO A 21 -23.59 -8.09 0.55
C PRO A 21 -24.23 -6.68 0.58
N ARG A 22 -23.93 -5.87 1.62
CA ARG A 22 -24.25 -4.42 1.61
C ARG A 22 -23.09 -3.53 1.17
N ALA A 23 -21.87 -4.05 1.16
CA ALA A 23 -20.68 -3.28 0.79
C ALA A 23 -20.59 -3.03 -0.73
N SER A 24 -20.81 -4.05 -1.56
CA SER A 24 -20.70 -3.92 -3.03
C SER A 24 -21.70 -2.94 -3.62
N SER A 25 -22.94 -2.90 -3.13
CA SER A 25 -23.97 -1.98 -3.62
C SER A 25 -23.71 -0.51 -3.26
N THR A 26 -23.05 -0.27 -2.11
CA THR A 26 -22.67 1.07 -1.66
C THR A 26 -21.47 1.57 -2.46
N ASP A 27 -20.46 0.73 -2.66
CA ASP A 27 -19.26 1.10 -3.44
C ASP A 27 -19.62 1.35 -4.91
N ASP A 28 -20.48 0.52 -5.51
CA ASP A 28 -20.98 0.76 -6.88
C ASP A 28 -21.78 2.06 -6.98
N ALA A 29 -22.58 2.41 -5.95
CA ALA A 29 -23.33 3.66 -5.90
C ALA A 29 -22.40 4.87 -5.78
N VAL A 30 -21.35 4.77 -4.96
CA VAL A 30 -20.31 5.80 -4.81
C VAL A 30 -19.53 5.98 -6.11
N GLN A 31 -19.09 4.89 -6.75
CA GLN A 31 -18.38 4.94 -8.03
C GLN A 31 -19.24 5.59 -9.12
N ARG A 32 -20.52 5.20 -9.26
CA ARG A 32 -21.45 5.84 -10.21
C ARG A 32 -21.72 7.31 -9.90
N ALA A 33 -21.80 7.67 -8.61
CA ALA A 33 -21.96 9.06 -8.21
C ALA A 33 -20.71 9.88 -8.60
N LEU A 34 -19.51 9.38 -8.34
CA LEU A 34 -18.26 10.11 -8.62
C LEU A 34 -17.78 10.01 -10.08
N ALA A 35 -18.36 9.16 -10.92
CA ALA A 35 -18.02 9.05 -12.34
C ALA A 35 -18.33 10.30 -13.17
N ILE A 36 -19.21 11.20 -12.70
CA ILE A 36 -19.50 12.47 -13.39
C ILE A 36 -18.55 13.57 -12.87
N PRO A 37 -17.72 14.20 -13.73
CA PRO A 37 -16.70 15.16 -13.31
C PRO A 37 -17.24 16.36 -12.52
N SER A 38 -18.36 16.94 -12.93
CA SER A 38 -18.98 18.07 -12.22
C SER A 38 -19.42 17.67 -10.81
N ARG A 39 -19.93 16.46 -10.63
CA ARG A 39 -20.38 15.95 -9.33
C ARG A 39 -19.21 15.58 -8.42
N ALA A 40 -18.16 14.97 -8.98
CA ALA A 40 -16.91 14.74 -8.26
C ALA A 40 -16.27 16.05 -7.80
N GLY A 41 -16.25 17.08 -8.65
CA GLY A 41 -15.79 18.42 -8.32
C GLY A 41 -16.58 19.05 -7.18
N ILE A 42 -17.92 19.00 -7.23
CA ILE A 42 -18.81 19.49 -6.16
C ILE A 42 -18.51 18.78 -4.84
N TYR A 43 -18.42 17.45 -4.85
CA TYR A 43 -18.12 16.68 -3.63
C TYR A 43 -16.78 17.07 -3.02
N ARG A 44 -15.73 17.17 -3.85
CA ARG A 44 -14.39 17.56 -3.43
C ARG A 44 -14.39 18.94 -2.76
N ARG A 45 -15.10 19.91 -3.35
CA ARG A 45 -15.23 21.27 -2.79
C ARG A 45 -15.91 21.26 -1.43
N LEU A 46 -17.02 20.54 -1.28
CA LEU A 46 -17.73 20.40 0.00
C LEU A 46 -16.88 19.71 1.07
N ARG A 47 -16.07 18.71 0.67
CA ARG A 47 -15.07 18.06 1.54
C ARG A 47 -14.01 19.03 2.01
N THR A 48 -13.46 19.85 1.11
CA THR A 48 -12.40 20.82 1.43
C THR A 48 -12.87 21.96 2.32
N GLU A 49 -14.07 22.51 2.07
CA GLU A 49 -14.60 23.62 2.85
C GLU A 49 -15.13 23.18 4.22
N GLY A 50 -15.63 21.95 4.33
CA GLY A 50 -16.15 21.39 5.59
C GLY A 50 -17.37 22.13 6.17
N GLN A 51 -17.95 23.07 5.43
CA GLN A 51 -19.11 23.85 5.84
C GLN A 51 -20.37 23.47 5.03
N PRO A 52 -21.58 23.69 5.55
CA PRO A 52 -22.80 23.42 4.81
C PRO A 52 -23.06 24.47 3.71
N HIS A 53 -23.25 24.00 2.46
CA HIS A 53 -23.61 24.84 1.32
C HIS A 53 -24.99 24.49 0.77
N SER A 54 -25.73 25.48 0.33
CA SER A 54 -26.98 25.33 -0.42
C SER A 54 -26.71 25.02 -1.89
N ALA A 55 -27.71 24.46 -2.58
CA ALA A 55 -27.62 24.22 -4.02
C ALA A 55 -27.37 25.51 -4.83
N ARG A 56 -27.75 26.68 -4.29
CA ARG A 56 -27.51 27.97 -4.93
C ARG A 56 -26.04 28.39 -4.82
N GLU A 57 -25.46 28.29 -3.62
CA GLU A 57 -24.03 28.57 -3.41
C GLU A 57 -23.17 27.62 -4.26
N VAL A 58 -23.54 26.33 -4.35
CA VAL A 58 -22.85 25.36 -5.22
C VAL A 58 -23.00 25.70 -6.70
N ALA A 59 -24.19 26.14 -7.13
CA ALA A 59 -24.41 26.58 -8.49
C ALA A 59 -23.53 27.79 -8.86
N GLU A 60 -23.43 28.77 -7.97
CA GLU A 60 -22.56 29.94 -8.14
C GLU A 60 -21.08 29.54 -8.19
N MET A 61 -20.62 28.64 -7.30
CA MET A 61 -19.22 28.17 -7.27
C MET A 61 -18.79 27.42 -8.53
N PHE A 62 -19.70 26.68 -9.18
CA PHE A 62 -19.38 25.80 -10.31
C PHE A 62 -19.90 26.30 -11.66
N GLY A 63 -20.49 27.50 -11.70
CA GLY A 63 -21.10 28.04 -12.92
C GLY A 63 -22.26 27.19 -13.45
N LEU A 64 -22.99 26.51 -12.56
CA LEU A 64 -24.09 25.61 -12.90
C LEU A 64 -25.45 26.27 -12.69
N HIS A 65 -26.49 25.75 -13.34
CA HIS A 65 -27.85 26.12 -12.99
C HIS A 65 -28.25 25.54 -11.62
N PRO A 66 -28.98 26.27 -10.74
CA PRO A 66 -29.36 25.80 -9.39
C PRO A 66 -30.05 24.44 -9.33
N ASN A 67 -30.86 24.10 -10.35
CA ASN A 67 -31.50 22.78 -10.42
C ASN A 67 -30.50 21.67 -10.76
N VAL A 68 -29.49 21.94 -11.60
CA VAL A 68 -28.44 20.97 -11.94
C VAL A 68 -27.57 20.70 -10.72
N ALA A 69 -27.16 21.75 -10.02
CA ALA A 69 -26.43 21.61 -8.75
C ALA A 69 -27.23 20.80 -7.73
N ARG A 70 -28.53 21.07 -7.58
CA ARG A 70 -29.41 20.30 -6.68
C ARG A 70 -29.45 18.81 -7.05
N ASN A 71 -29.62 18.48 -8.33
CA ASN A 71 -29.64 17.09 -8.78
C ASN A 71 -28.32 16.38 -8.48
N HIS A 72 -27.17 17.04 -8.70
CA HIS A 72 -25.89 16.46 -8.31
C HIS A 72 -25.79 16.21 -6.80
N LEU A 73 -26.22 17.17 -5.99
CA LEU A 73 -26.19 17.09 -4.53
C LEU A 73 -27.13 16.02 -3.97
N ASP A 74 -28.30 15.83 -4.58
CA ASP A 74 -29.24 14.77 -4.18
C ASP A 74 -28.67 13.38 -4.52
N VAL A 75 -28.05 13.19 -5.69
CA VAL A 75 -27.34 11.94 -6.02
C VAL A 75 -26.17 11.66 -5.07
N LEU A 76 -25.42 12.68 -4.68
CA LEU A 76 -24.37 12.54 -3.66
C LEU A 76 -24.95 12.16 -2.28
N ALA A 77 -26.15 12.65 -1.95
CA ALA A 77 -26.82 12.32 -0.70
C ALA A 77 -27.34 10.88 -0.70
N GLU A 78 -27.90 10.43 -1.83
CA GLU A 78 -28.33 9.04 -2.04
C GLU A 78 -27.15 8.06 -1.96
N ALA A 79 -25.98 8.44 -2.47
CA ALA A 79 -24.75 7.67 -2.34
C ALA A 79 -24.10 7.76 -0.95
N GLY A 80 -24.69 8.48 0.01
CA GLY A 80 -24.18 8.60 1.38
C GLY A 80 -22.94 9.47 1.54
N LEU A 81 -22.56 10.22 0.50
CA LEU A 81 -21.36 11.06 0.46
C LEU A 81 -21.57 12.44 1.11
N VAL A 82 -22.79 12.97 1.05
CA VAL A 82 -23.18 14.24 1.71
C VAL A 82 -24.38 14.01 2.62
N VAL A 83 -24.44 14.77 3.71
CA VAL A 83 -25.61 14.82 4.60
C VAL A 83 -26.35 16.13 4.41
N THR A 84 -27.68 16.08 4.51
CA THR A 84 -28.54 17.25 4.29
C THR A 84 -28.98 17.87 5.60
N GLY A 85 -28.92 19.19 5.68
CA GLY A 85 -29.42 19.98 6.80
C GLY A 85 -30.36 21.09 6.35
N ARG A 86 -30.78 21.94 7.30
CA ARG A 86 -31.56 23.15 7.03
C ARG A 86 -30.89 24.35 7.70
N ARG A 87 -30.67 25.41 6.93
CA ARG A 87 -30.14 26.69 7.43
C ARG A 87 -31.25 27.74 7.46
N LYS A 88 -31.45 28.38 8.62
CA LYS A 88 -32.39 29.51 8.75
C LYS A 88 -31.71 30.77 8.25
N HIS A 89 -32.41 31.58 7.45
CA HIS A 89 -31.92 32.89 7.03
C HIS A 89 -32.19 33.93 8.12
N PRO A 90 -31.23 34.83 8.43
CA PRO A 90 -31.41 35.89 9.43
C PRO A 90 -32.57 36.85 9.13
N GLY A 91 -32.91 37.03 7.84
CA GLY A 91 -33.98 37.93 7.39
C GLY A 91 -35.39 37.31 7.31
N GLY A 92 -35.60 36.09 7.82
CA GLY A 92 -36.87 35.36 7.66
C GLY A 92 -37.02 34.70 6.28
N GLY A 93 -37.84 33.64 6.20
CA GLY A 93 -38.07 32.83 5.00
C GLY A 93 -38.01 31.32 5.25
N ARG A 94 -38.40 30.52 4.25
CA ARG A 94 -38.34 29.04 4.33
C ARG A 94 -36.88 28.60 4.50
N PRO A 95 -36.54 27.76 5.50
CA PRO A 95 -35.18 27.30 5.71
C PRO A 95 -34.60 26.65 4.43
N ALA A 96 -33.38 27.05 4.06
CA ALA A 96 -32.71 26.53 2.87
C ALA A 96 -32.16 25.12 3.16
N LYS A 97 -32.40 24.16 2.25
CA LYS A 97 -31.73 22.86 2.28
C LYS A 97 -30.24 23.09 1.99
N VAL A 98 -29.41 22.66 2.92
CA VAL A 98 -27.95 22.72 2.82
C VAL A 98 -27.38 21.31 2.82
N TYR A 99 -26.20 21.17 2.24
CA TYR A 99 -25.49 19.92 2.05
C TYR A 99 -24.08 20.10 2.61
N VAL A 100 -23.62 19.14 3.38
CA VAL A 100 -22.25 19.09 3.89
C VAL A 100 -21.68 17.71 3.60
N ALA A 101 -20.42 17.65 3.20
CA ALA A 101 -19.75 16.37 3.00
C ALA A 101 -19.79 15.56 4.30
N ARG A 102 -20.12 14.28 4.20
CA ARG A 102 -20.03 13.37 5.33
C ARG A 102 -18.54 13.19 5.65
N GLU A 103 -18.12 13.57 6.84
CA GLU A 103 -16.88 13.03 7.41
C GLU A 103 -17.09 11.52 7.46
N GLN A 104 -16.29 10.77 6.70
CA GLN A 104 -16.24 9.33 6.88
C GLN A 104 -15.71 9.13 8.30
N ALA A 105 -16.62 8.79 9.22
CA ALA A 105 -16.30 8.36 10.56
C ALA A 105 -15.41 7.10 10.42
N ASP A 106 -14.12 7.38 10.48
CA ASP A 106 -13.08 6.62 11.16
C ASP A 106 -13.59 5.37 11.90
N ASP A 107 -13.59 4.23 11.21
CA ASP A 107 -13.72 2.92 11.86
C ASP A 107 -12.43 2.09 11.80
N ARG A 108 -11.31 2.69 11.39
CA ARG A 108 -9.99 2.05 11.45
C ARG A 108 -8.90 3.05 11.81
N ARG A 109 -8.64 3.14 13.12
CA ARG A 109 -7.54 3.89 13.78
C ARG A 109 -7.42 5.34 13.34
N ASN A 110 -8.17 6.16 14.07
CA ASN A 110 -7.98 7.59 14.17
C ASN A 110 -6.51 7.93 14.46
N VAL A 111 -5.77 8.29 13.43
CA VAL A 111 -4.52 9.03 13.58
C VAL A 111 -4.96 10.43 14.03
N GLN A 112 -4.95 10.66 15.34
CA GLN A 112 -5.18 11.99 15.91
C GLN A 112 -4.03 12.91 15.48
N VAL A 113 -4.19 13.53 14.32
CA VAL A 113 -3.33 14.61 13.84
C VAL A 113 -3.73 15.86 14.62
N PRO A 114 -2.82 16.50 15.39
CA PRO A 114 -3.12 17.74 16.09
C PRO A 114 -3.71 18.78 15.12
N PRO A 115 -4.67 19.63 15.52
CA PRO A 115 -5.36 20.55 14.62
C PRO A 115 -4.42 21.46 13.79
N GLY A 116 -3.28 21.86 14.36
CA GLY A 116 -2.26 22.65 13.64
C GLY A 116 -1.46 21.85 12.59
N SER A 117 -1.42 20.53 12.70
CA SER A 117 -0.72 19.63 11.77
C SER A 117 -1.56 19.25 10.55
N GLN A 118 -2.89 19.44 10.60
CA GLN A 118 -3.79 19.14 9.48
C GLN A 118 -3.57 20.06 8.28
N LEU A 119 -3.31 21.35 8.52
CA LEU A 119 -2.92 22.30 7.47
C LEU A 119 -1.56 21.95 6.86
N GLY A 120 -0.61 21.47 7.67
CA GLY A 120 0.68 20.98 7.17
C GLY A 120 0.51 19.78 6.24
N VAL A 121 -0.30 18.79 6.65
CA VAL A 121 -0.60 17.61 5.83
C VAL A 121 -1.31 18.00 4.54
N SER A 122 -2.31 18.89 4.59
CA SER A 122 -3.04 19.31 3.39
C SER A 122 -2.16 20.07 2.39
N VAL A 123 -1.28 20.95 2.87
CA VAL A 123 -0.30 21.65 2.02
C VAL A 123 0.67 20.66 1.40
N VAL A 124 1.21 19.71 2.16
CA VAL A 124 2.11 18.68 1.62
C VAL A 124 1.41 17.82 0.56
N VAL A 125 0.17 17.41 0.81
CA VAL A 125 -0.64 16.65 -0.17
C VAL A 125 -0.86 17.46 -1.45
N GLN A 126 -1.18 18.75 -1.34
CA GLN A 126 -1.34 19.63 -2.50
C GLN A 126 -0.03 19.84 -3.27
N LEU A 127 1.09 20.02 -2.57
CA LEU A 127 2.41 20.14 -3.19
C LEU A 127 2.79 18.86 -3.94
N ILE A 128 2.55 17.69 -3.35
CA ILE A 128 2.79 16.39 -3.99
C ILE A 128 1.88 16.22 -5.21
N ALA A 129 0.60 16.56 -5.08
CA ALA A 129 -0.35 16.46 -6.19
C ALA A 129 -0.06 17.47 -7.32
N GLY A 130 0.61 18.59 -7.05
CA GLY A 130 1.09 19.51 -8.09
C GLY A 130 2.25 18.97 -8.92
N LEU A 131 2.79 17.78 -8.60
CA LEU A 131 3.90 17.14 -9.29
C LEU A 131 3.46 16.19 -10.43
N SER A 132 2.21 16.27 -10.92
CA SER A 132 1.69 15.38 -11.97
C SER A 132 2.53 15.39 -13.25
N GLU A 133 3.19 16.51 -13.58
CA GLU A 133 4.13 16.57 -14.72
C GLU A 133 5.43 15.75 -14.49
N HIS A 134 5.62 15.20 -13.29
CA HIS A 134 6.79 14.46 -12.85
C HIS A 134 6.45 13.07 -12.31
N GLU A 135 5.36 12.45 -12.77
CA GLU A 135 4.94 11.09 -12.39
C GLU A 135 6.08 10.07 -12.42
N ALA A 136 6.89 10.05 -13.48
CA ALA A 136 8.03 9.13 -13.58
C ALA A 136 9.06 9.31 -12.45
N LYS A 137 9.32 10.55 -12.04
CA LYS A 137 10.24 10.85 -10.94
C LYS A 137 9.64 10.50 -9.57
N LEU A 138 8.33 10.70 -9.40
CA LEU A 138 7.61 10.28 -8.21
C LEU A 138 7.62 8.77 -8.04
N GLU A 139 7.38 8.04 -9.13
CA GLU A 139 7.42 6.58 -9.15
C GLU A 139 8.81 6.07 -8.76
N LEU A 140 9.90 6.64 -9.31
CA LEU A 140 11.27 6.30 -8.93
C LEU A 140 11.59 6.57 -7.44
N LEU A 141 11.10 7.70 -6.89
CA LEU A 141 11.30 8.03 -5.48
C LEU A 141 10.51 7.09 -4.57
N ALA A 142 9.28 6.74 -4.94
CA ALA A 142 8.45 5.78 -4.24
C ALA A 142 9.05 4.36 -4.31
N GLU A 143 9.62 3.98 -5.45
CA GLU A 143 10.36 2.73 -5.62
C GLU A 143 11.54 2.63 -4.66
N GLU A 144 12.33 3.70 -4.54
CA GLU A 144 13.42 3.75 -3.57
C GLU A 144 12.93 3.63 -2.12
N GLN A 145 11.78 4.22 -1.78
CA GLN A 145 11.19 4.04 -0.45
C GLN A 145 10.66 2.62 -0.23
N GLY A 146 10.00 2.03 -1.23
CA GLY A 146 9.53 0.64 -1.20
C GLY A 146 10.67 -0.34 -0.92
N ARG A 147 11.82 -0.15 -1.60
CA ARG A 147 13.05 -0.93 -1.34
C ARG A 147 13.49 -0.83 0.12
N ARG A 148 13.51 0.38 0.68
CA ARG A 148 13.96 0.64 2.06
C ARG A 148 13.06 0.00 3.11
N LEU A 149 11.74 -0.03 2.89
CA LEU A 149 10.78 -0.65 3.81
C LEU A 149 11.00 -2.16 3.95
N VAL A 150 11.34 -2.83 2.84
CA VAL A 150 11.69 -4.26 2.85
C VAL A 150 13.10 -4.50 3.39
N ALA A 151 14.08 -3.65 3.07
CA ALA A 151 15.43 -3.75 3.62
C ALA A 151 15.48 -3.63 5.15
N ALA A 152 14.52 -2.92 5.76
CA ALA A 152 14.33 -2.84 7.21
C ALA A 152 13.64 -4.08 7.82
N SER A 153 13.12 -4.99 6.99
CA SER A 153 12.20 -6.05 7.36
C SER A 153 12.75 -7.48 7.11
N ALA A 154 14.05 -7.64 6.83
CA ALA A 154 14.84 -8.90 6.86
C ALA A 154 14.23 -10.23 6.31
N GLY A 155 13.12 -10.21 5.58
CA GLY A 155 12.59 -11.34 4.82
C GLY A 155 12.92 -11.18 3.34
N ARG A 156 13.32 -12.26 2.67
CA ARG A 156 13.54 -12.28 1.23
C ARG A 156 13.13 -13.65 0.68
N ALA A 157 12.41 -13.66 -0.43
CA ALA A 157 12.03 -14.86 -1.16
C ALA A 157 13.15 -15.28 -2.12
N ASP A 158 13.06 -16.53 -2.61
CA ASP A 158 13.92 -16.97 -3.71
C ASP A 158 13.64 -16.15 -4.97
N ALA A 159 14.69 -15.79 -5.71
CA ALA A 159 14.53 -15.08 -6.97
C ALA A 159 13.79 -15.99 -7.96
N ARG A 160 12.58 -15.56 -8.36
CA ARG A 160 11.52 -16.25 -9.15
C ARG A 160 10.29 -16.69 -8.35
N ASP A 161 10.33 -16.67 -7.03
CA ASP A 161 9.13 -16.90 -6.23
C ASP A 161 8.39 -15.57 -6.02
N LEU A 162 7.59 -15.17 -7.02
CA LEU A 162 6.83 -13.92 -6.97
C LEU A 162 5.82 -13.91 -5.83
N GLU A 163 5.17 -15.04 -5.57
CA GLU A 163 4.16 -15.15 -4.51
C GLU A 163 4.79 -14.87 -3.15
N ALA A 164 5.90 -15.53 -2.82
CA ALA A 164 6.61 -15.28 -1.58
C ALA A 164 7.18 -13.85 -1.52
N ALA A 165 7.69 -13.32 -2.63
CA ALA A 165 8.21 -11.95 -2.69
C ALA A 165 7.10 -10.91 -2.47
N ALA A 166 5.92 -11.11 -3.07
CA ALA A 166 4.75 -10.27 -2.88
C ALA A 166 4.26 -10.30 -1.43
N MET A 167 4.24 -11.48 -0.79
CA MET A 167 3.87 -11.61 0.61
C MET A 167 4.84 -10.87 1.55
N VAL A 168 6.16 -10.99 1.32
CA VAL A 168 7.18 -10.25 2.08
C VAL A 168 7.04 -8.74 1.87
N ALA A 169 6.85 -8.31 0.61
CA ALA A 169 6.68 -6.91 0.27
C ALA A 169 5.45 -6.30 0.96
N VAL A 170 4.30 -6.99 0.88
CA VAL A 170 3.05 -6.57 1.52
C VAL A 170 3.23 -6.47 3.03
N GLU A 171 3.85 -7.46 3.68
CA GLU A 171 4.06 -7.44 5.13
C GLU A 171 4.95 -6.26 5.55
N ALA A 172 6.00 -5.95 4.78
CA ALA A 172 6.85 -4.80 5.03
C ALA A 172 6.14 -3.44 4.80
N LEU A 173 5.14 -3.40 3.90
CA LEU A 173 4.38 -2.19 3.58
C LEU A 173 3.26 -1.91 4.59
N ARG A 174 2.68 -2.95 5.22
CA ARG A 174 1.54 -2.84 6.14
C ARG A 174 1.68 -1.80 7.26
N PRO A 175 2.84 -1.59 7.90
CA PRO A 175 2.99 -0.54 8.90
C PRO A 175 2.68 0.86 8.37
N SER A 176 2.93 1.11 7.09
CA SER A 176 2.62 2.39 6.41
C SER A 176 1.31 2.34 5.63
N PHE A 177 0.91 1.15 5.15
CA PHE A 177 -0.29 0.92 4.34
C PHE A 177 -1.10 -0.28 4.89
N PRO A 178 -1.86 -0.10 5.99
CA PRO A 178 -2.46 -1.21 6.72
C PRO A 178 -3.42 -2.10 5.94
N GLU A 179 -4.06 -1.54 4.90
CA GLU A 179 -5.04 -2.24 4.08
C GLU A 179 -4.43 -2.98 2.89
N VAL A 180 -3.12 -2.84 2.67
CA VAL A 180 -2.45 -3.48 1.53
C VAL A 180 -2.41 -4.99 1.71
N ARG A 181 -2.82 -5.70 0.67
CA ARG A 181 -2.92 -7.17 0.64
C ARG A 181 -2.74 -7.72 -0.76
N VAL A 182 -2.22 -8.94 -0.85
CA VAL A 182 -2.23 -9.73 -2.09
C VAL A 182 -3.68 -10.21 -2.32
N ALA A 183 -4.28 -9.82 -3.44
CA ALA A 183 -5.61 -10.22 -3.85
C ALA A 183 -5.59 -11.55 -4.63
N SER A 184 -4.58 -11.74 -5.47
CA SER A 184 -4.33 -12.98 -6.20
C SER A 184 -2.85 -13.10 -6.57
N SER A 185 -2.36 -14.33 -6.73
CA SER A 185 -1.02 -14.64 -7.23
C SER A 185 -1.14 -15.87 -8.13
N ASP A 186 -0.50 -15.82 -9.29
CA ASP A 186 -0.43 -16.91 -10.27
C ASP A 186 0.96 -16.92 -10.89
N GLY A 187 1.84 -17.78 -10.36
CA GLY A 187 3.21 -18.02 -10.83
C GLY A 187 4.03 -16.74 -11.03
N ASP A 188 3.92 -16.18 -12.23
CA ASP A 188 4.65 -15.00 -12.70
C ASP A 188 3.86 -13.70 -12.58
N THR A 189 2.61 -13.73 -12.11
CA THR A 189 1.76 -12.54 -11.92
C THR A 189 1.19 -12.47 -10.51
N ALA A 190 0.99 -11.25 -9.99
CA ALA A 190 0.26 -11.03 -8.75
C ALA A 190 -0.54 -9.72 -8.81
N VAL A 191 -1.60 -9.66 -8.01
CA VAL A 191 -2.43 -8.46 -7.85
C VAL A 191 -2.41 -8.06 -6.39
N VAL A 192 -2.10 -6.79 -6.14
CA VAL A 192 -2.08 -6.19 -4.81
C VAL A 192 -3.07 -5.03 -4.76
N GLU A 193 -3.88 -5.00 -3.71
CA GLU A 193 -4.94 -3.99 -3.51
C GLU A 193 -4.78 -3.30 -2.15
N GLY A 194 -5.46 -2.16 -1.96
CA GLY A 194 -5.54 -1.44 -0.68
C GLY A 194 -4.68 -0.18 -0.58
N PHE A 195 -3.97 0.20 -1.64
CA PHE A 195 -3.20 1.45 -1.69
C PHE A 195 -4.11 2.69 -1.74
N ASP A 196 -5.32 2.56 -2.27
CA ASP A 196 -6.34 3.61 -2.34
C ASP A 196 -6.70 4.17 -0.95
N VAL A 197 -6.63 3.34 0.10
CA VAL A 197 -6.93 3.78 1.46
C VAL A 197 -5.78 4.63 2.01
N GLY A 198 -4.54 4.15 1.94
CA GLY A 198 -3.37 4.85 2.46
C GLY A 198 -2.99 6.11 1.65
N LEU A 199 -3.31 6.12 0.36
CA LEU A 199 -3.02 7.23 -0.55
C LEU A 199 -4.27 8.07 -0.88
N ARG A 200 -5.40 7.85 -0.18
CA ARG A 200 -6.69 8.49 -0.47
C ARG A 200 -6.59 10.01 -0.61
N LEU A 201 -5.91 10.67 0.33
CA LEU A 201 -5.78 12.13 0.32
C LEU A 201 -5.06 12.65 -0.92
N ILE A 202 -4.05 11.92 -1.40
CA ILE A 202 -3.30 12.28 -2.61
C ILE A 202 -4.15 11.97 -3.84
N GLY A 203 -4.74 10.77 -3.92
CA GLY A 203 -5.59 10.35 -5.03
C GLY A 203 -6.86 11.20 -5.21
N GLU A 204 -7.43 11.74 -4.12
CA GLU A 204 -8.54 12.68 -4.17
C GLU A 204 -8.16 14.02 -4.82
N VAL A 205 -6.89 14.44 -4.71
CA VAL A 205 -6.38 15.64 -5.39
C VAL A 205 -5.99 15.31 -6.83
N ASP A 206 -5.10 14.34 -7.01
CA ASP A 206 -4.65 13.84 -8.31
C ASP A 206 -4.47 12.30 -8.28
N GLY A 207 -5.29 11.61 -9.05
CA GLY A 207 -5.28 10.15 -9.13
C GLY A 207 -4.02 9.58 -9.78
N ALA A 208 -3.45 10.27 -10.77
CA ALA A 208 -2.25 9.80 -11.46
C ALA A 208 -1.02 9.83 -10.55
N VAL A 209 -0.93 10.85 -9.69
CA VAL A 209 0.09 10.91 -8.64
C VAL A 209 -0.09 9.79 -7.62
N GLY A 210 -1.33 9.53 -7.16
CA GLY A 210 -1.62 8.41 -6.27
C GLY A 210 -1.22 7.06 -6.86
N ASP A 211 -1.54 6.85 -8.15
CA ASP A 211 -1.20 5.62 -8.87
C ASP A 211 0.32 5.46 -9.07
N ALA A 212 1.04 6.54 -9.40
CA ALA A 212 2.50 6.53 -9.52
C ALA A 212 3.21 6.17 -8.22
N LEU A 213 2.72 6.69 -7.09
CA LEU A 213 3.22 6.32 -5.77
C LEU A 213 2.95 4.85 -5.46
N ALA A 214 1.74 4.35 -5.69
CA ALA A 214 1.37 2.96 -5.44
C ALA A 214 2.24 1.98 -6.26
N ARG A 215 2.39 2.23 -7.57
CA ARG A 215 3.27 1.44 -8.45
C ARG A 215 4.72 1.45 -7.96
N GLY A 216 5.26 2.63 -7.65
CA GLY A 216 6.63 2.76 -7.17
C GLY A 216 6.86 1.99 -5.88
N PHE A 217 6.07 2.26 -4.82
CA PHE A 217 6.21 1.57 -3.53
C PHE A 217 6.19 0.05 -3.68
N LEU A 218 5.23 -0.48 -4.45
CA LEU A 218 5.10 -1.92 -4.61
C LEU A 218 6.25 -2.51 -5.44
N ARG A 219 6.60 -1.90 -6.57
CA ARG A 219 7.72 -2.34 -7.43
C ARG A 219 9.02 -2.44 -6.63
N GLY A 220 9.34 -1.39 -5.87
CA GLY A 220 10.54 -1.34 -5.05
C GLY A 220 10.54 -2.37 -3.94
N ALA A 221 9.39 -2.57 -3.29
CA ALA A 221 9.25 -3.57 -2.23
C ALA A 221 9.42 -5.00 -2.77
N ILE A 222 8.73 -5.36 -3.87
CA ILE A 222 8.83 -6.71 -4.46
C ILE A 222 10.24 -6.98 -5.01
N ALA A 223 10.87 -5.99 -5.65
CA ALA A 223 12.26 -6.09 -6.09
C ALA A 223 13.21 -6.34 -4.90
N ALA A 224 13.07 -5.60 -3.80
CA ALA A 224 13.88 -5.81 -2.60
C ALA A 224 13.62 -7.16 -1.91
N ALA A 225 12.39 -7.67 -2.03
CA ALA A 225 11.97 -8.98 -1.56
C ALA A 225 12.49 -10.14 -2.43
N GLY A 226 13.13 -9.85 -3.58
CA GLY A 226 13.87 -10.83 -4.38
C GLY A 226 13.31 -11.07 -5.78
N ALA A 227 12.17 -10.44 -6.13
CA ALA A 227 11.52 -10.61 -7.42
C ALA A 227 11.40 -9.25 -8.15
N PRO A 228 12.21 -8.97 -9.18
CA PRO A 228 12.00 -7.79 -10.01
C PRO A 228 10.71 -7.96 -10.82
N VAL A 229 9.94 -6.88 -10.93
CA VAL A 229 8.62 -6.90 -11.57
C VAL A 229 8.39 -5.69 -12.46
N ARG A 230 7.63 -5.91 -13.53
CA ARG A 230 6.88 -4.87 -14.23
C ARG A 230 5.60 -4.62 -13.46
N VAL A 231 5.19 -3.36 -13.36
CA VAL A 231 4.00 -2.95 -12.62
C VAL A 231 3.07 -2.13 -13.49
N ALA A 232 1.78 -2.39 -13.38
CA ALA A 232 0.71 -1.56 -13.90
C ALA A 232 -0.33 -1.40 -12.79
N GLY A 233 -0.96 -0.23 -12.68
CA GLY A 233 -1.90 -0.05 -11.58
C GLY A 233 -2.67 1.25 -11.66
N ARG A 234 -3.93 1.18 -11.22
CA ARG A 234 -4.87 2.31 -11.19
C ARG A 234 -5.84 2.15 -10.03
N GLY A 235 -6.16 3.26 -9.35
CA GLY A 235 -7.17 3.30 -8.30
C GLY A 235 -6.82 2.44 -7.09
N GLY A 236 -5.52 2.35 -6.75
CA GLY A 236 -5.03 1.59 -5.60
C GLY A 236 -4.96 0.06 -5.77
N ARG A 237 -5.29 -0.44 -6.97
CA ARG A 237 -5.01 -1.81 -7.40
C ARG A 237 -3.78 -1.79 -8.31
N VAL A 238 -2.80 -2.63 -7.99
CA VAL A 238 -1.54 -2.76 -8.72
C VAL A 238 -1.35 -4.21 -9.12
N GLU A 239 -1.20 -4.43 -10.42
CA GLU A 239 -0.91 -5.70 -11.06
C GLU A 239 0.60 -5.74 -11.33
N VAL A 240 1.22 -6.85 -10.98
CA VAL A 240 2.66 -7.05 -11.12
C VAL A 240 2.91 -8.33 -11.90
N GLU A 241 3.94 -8.30 -12.73
CA GLU A 241 4.40 -9.42 -13.55
C GLU A 241 5.91 -9.54 -13.36
N LEU A 242 6.42 -10.76 -13.18
CA LEU A 242 7.86 -11.00 -13.08
C LEU A 242 8.58 -10.42 -14.29
N ASP A 243 9.61 -9.63 -14.00
CA ASP A 243 10.49 -9.09 -15.02
C ASP A 243 11.69 -10.03 -15.16
N GLU A 244 11.59 -11.02 -16.05
CA GLU A 244 12.67 -11.97 -16.31
C GLU A 244 13.99 -11.28 -16.69
N ALA A 245 13.93 -10.12 -17.36
CA ALA A 245 15.10 -9.34 -17.75
C ALA A 245 15.74 -8.60 -16.56
N GLY A 246 14.93 -8.25 -15.55
CA GLY A 246 15.38 -7.58 -14.32
C GLY A 246 15.99 -8.53 -13.28
N ILE A 247 15.87 -9.85 -13.45
CA ILE A 247 16.46 -10.86 -12.55
C ILE A 247 18.00 -10.72 -12.58
N GLY A 248 18.54 -9.94 -11.65
CA GLY A 248 19.99 -9.71 -11.50
C GLY A 248 20.45 -8.25 -11.39
N GLU A 249 19.57 -7.24 -11.52
CA GLU A 249 19.98 -5.81 -11.51
C GLU A 249 20.45 -5.29 -10.13
N LEU A 250 19.96 -5.87 -9.03
CA LEU A 250 20.68 -5.94 -7.76
C LEU A 250 20.78 -7.42 -7.45
N PRO A 251 21.99 -7.98 -7.36
CA PRO A 251 22.10 -9.42 -7.46
C PRO A 251 21.46 -10.09 -6.24
N SER A 252 20.39 -10.86 -6.50
CA SER A 252 19.74 -11.66 -5.48
C SER A 252 20.76 -12.66 -4.94
N PRO A 253 21.03 -12.65 -3.63
CA PRO A 253 21.94 -13.61 -3.05
C PRO A 253 21.29 -14.99 -3.14
N ALA A 254 21.96 -15.94 -3.78
CA ALA A 254 21.54 -17.33 -3.85
C ALA A 254 21.56 -18.01 -2.46
N ARG A 255 22.24 -17.42 -1.48
CA ARG A 255 22.23 -17.82 -0.07
C ARG A 255 22.37 -16.63 0.86
N SER A 256 21.81 -16.71 2.07
CA SER A 256 22.04 -15.75 3.15
C SER A 256 22.62 -16.45 4.39
N VAL A 257 23.54 -15.78 5.08
CA VAL A 257 24.21 -16.26 6.29
C VAL A 257 23.99 -15.24 7.40
N ASP A 258 23.28 -15.64 8.45
CA ASP A 258 23.16 -14.83 9.65
C ASP A 258 24.31 -15.11 10.62
N ALA A 259 25.29 -14.22 10.64
CA ALA A 259 26.47 -14.28 11.50
C ALA A 259 26.37 -13.32 12.71
N ARG A 260 25.17 -12.81 13.02
CA ARG A 260 24.95 -11.93 14.19
C ARG A 260 25.12 -12.71 15.50
N GLY A 261 25.70 -12.08 16.50
CA GLY A 261 26.03 -12.69 17.80
C GLY A 261 27.11 -13.78 17.74
N GLN A 262 27.71 -14.02 16.56
CA GLN A 262 28.79 -14.98 16.40
C GLN A 262 30.14 -14.29 16.49
N THR A 263 31.16 -15.05 16.91
CA THR A 263 32.54 -14.57 16.79
C THR A 263 32.91 -14.41 15.32
N TYR A 264 33.85 -13.49 15.06
CA TYR A 264 34.39 -13.27 13.70
C TYR A 264 34.78 -14.59 12.99
N GLN A 265 35.52 -15.46 13.67
CA GLN A 265 35.98 -16.72 13.08
C GLN A 265 34.80 -17.65 12.73
N ALA A 266 33.81 -17.77 13.62
CA ALA A 266 32.64 -18.59 13.38
C ALA A 266 31.81 -18.06 12.19
N GLY A 267 31.57 -16.75 12.13
CA GLY A 267 30.82 -16.13 11.04
C GLY A 267 31.50 -16.27 9.67
N VAL A 268 32.82 -16.10 9.60
CA VAL A 268 33.57 -16.31 8.35
C VAL A 268 33.57 -17.78 7.94
N VAL A 269 33.75 -18.72 8.88
CA VAL A 269 33.70 -20.16 8.55
C VAL A 269 32.30 -20.57 8.05
N ALA A 270 31.24 -20.04 8.66
CA ALA A 270 29.87 -20.25 8.18
C ALA A 270 29.67 -19.72 6.76
N THR A 271 30.17 -18.51 6.48
CA THR A 271 30.14 -17.90 5.15
C THR A 271 30.95 -18.70 4.12
N MET A 272 32.15 -19.15 4.50
CA MET A 272 33.02 -19.98 3.66
C MET A 272 32.31 -21.29 3.27
N ARG A 273 31.67 -21.98 4.22
CA ARG A 273 30.90 -23.19 3.92
C ARG A 273 29.70 -22.92 3.01
N ALA A 274 29.02 -21.80 3.25
CA ALA A 274 27.83 -21.44 2.48
C ALA A 274 28.15 -20.98 1.05
N ILE A 275 29.34 -20.44 0.78
CA ILE A 275 29.75 -19.99 -0.56
C ILE A 275 30.25 -21.13 -1.47
N VAL A 276 30.72 -22.23 -0.89
CA VAL A 276 31.22 -23.40 -1.64
C VAL A 276 30.23 -23.96 -2.68
N PRO A 277 28.94 -24.19 -2.36
CA PRO A 277 27.99 -24.74 -3.34
C PRO A 277 27.49 -23.75 -4.40
N LEU A 278 27.79 -22.46 -4.27
CA LEU A 278 27.34 -21.45 -5.25
C LEU A 278 28.07 -21.60 -6.59
N LYS A 279 27.43 -21.20 -7.69
CA LYS A 279 28.09 -21.08 -8.99
C LYS A 279 28.94 -19.81 -9.06
N PRO A 280 30.02 -19.80 -9.85
CA PRO A 280 30.69 -18.56 -10.23
C PRO A 280 29.72 -17.48 -10.67
N GLY A 281 29.88 -16.27 -10.14
CA GLY A 281 29.01 -15.14 -10.44
C GLY A 281 27.74 -15.07 -9.58
N GLU A 282 27.37 -16.11 -8.84
CA GLU A 282 26.29 -16.04 -7.85
C GLU A 282 26.72 -15.28 -6.60
N TYR A 283 25.74 -14.81 -5.85
CA TYR A 283 25.92 -13.89 -4.74
C TYR A 283 25.52 -14.55 -3.42
N ILE A 284 26.17 -14.15 -2.33
CA ILE A 284 25.83 -14.55 -0.98
C ILE A 284 25.69 -13.31 -0.12
N GLU A 285 24.66 -13.29 0.70
CA GLU A 285 24.44 -12.26 1.70
C GLU A 285 24.98 -12.72 3.05
N VAL A 286 25.61 -11.81 3.78
CA VAL A 286 26.04 -12.01 5.15
C VAL A 286 25.47 -10.91 6.01
N LEU A 287 24.71 -11.29 7.05
CA LEU A 287 24.24 -10.38 8.09
C LEU A 287 25.18 -10.47 9.28
N THR A 288 25.72 -9.34 9.71
CA THR A 288 26.63 -9.26 10.86
C THR A 288 26.27 -8.09 11.77
N ASP A 289 26.84 -8.03 12.96
CA ASP A 289 26.61 -6.97 13.95
C ASP A 289 27.93 -6.37 14.44
N THR A 290 27.92 -5.62 15.53
CA THR A 290 29.11 -4.95 16.08
C THR A 290 30.20 -5.93 16.53
N GLN A 291 29.90 -7.21 16.78
CA GLN A 291 30.91 -8.21 17.15
C GLN A 291 31.59 -8.85 15.93
N GLY A 292 30.93 -8.89 14.77
CA GLY A 292 31.49 -9.35 13.51
C GLY A 292 31.87 -8.18 12.60
N ALA A 293 33.13 -7.74 12.66
CA ALA A 293 33.57 -6.58 11.88
C ALA A 293 33.40 -6.84 10.35
N PRO A 294 32.63 -6.02 9.61
CA PRO A 294 32.43 -6.16 8.16
C PRO A 294 33.76 -6.21 7.37
N ALA A 295 34.76 -5.47 7.85
CA ALA A 295 36.11 -5.46 7.29
C ALA A 295 36.79 -6.84 7.30
N ALA A 296 36.36 -7.75 8.16
CA ALA A 296 36.96 -9.06 8.31
C ALA A 296 36.39 -10.06 7.28
N PHE A 297 35.09 -9.95 6.98
CA PHE A 297 34.47 -10.63 5.83
C PHE A 297 35.03 -10.11 4.51
N ALA A 298 35.22 -8.79 4.37
CA ALA A 298 35.83 -8.20 3.18
C ALA A 298 37.27 -8.71 2.95
N ARG A 299 38.10 -8.75 4.01
CA ARG A 299 39.48 -9.29 3.94
C ARG A 299 39.53 -10.79 3.65
N TRP A 300 38.54 -11.56 4.10
CA TRP A 300 38.46 -12.97 3.72
C TRP A 300 38.05 -13.13 2.26
N ALA A 301 37.00 -12.41 1.83
CA ALA A 301 36.52 -12.45 0.46
C ALA A 301 37.64 -12.11 -0.53
N ASP A 302 38.36 -11.01 -0.29
CA ASP A 302 39.51 -10.58 -1.10
C ASP A 302 40.61 -11.67 -1.20
N ARG A 303 41.03 -12.25 -0.07
CA ARG A 303 42.02 -13.35 -0.05
C ARG A 303 41.53 -14.63 -0.74
N ALA A 304 40.23 -14.90 -0.70
CA ALA A 304 39.61 -16.03 -1.36
C ALA A 304 39.26 -15.74 -2.84
N GLY A 305 39.58 -14.54 -3.34
CA GLY A 305 39.27 -14.09 -4.69
C GLY A 305 37.81 -13.70 -4.93
N HIS A 306 36.97 -13.65 -3.90
CA HIS A 306 35.57 -13.23 -4.00
C HIS A 306 35.44 -11.70 -3.93
N GLN A 307 34.40 -11.16 -4.56
CA GLN A 307 34.19 -9.71 -4.63
C GLN A 307 33.15 -9.26 -3.61
N VAL A 308 33.44 -8.20 -2.84
CA VAL A 308 32.41 -7.49 -2.08
C VAL A 308 31.69 -6.53 -3.02
N VAL A 309 30.39 -6.69 -3.17
CA VAL A 309 29.54 -5.94 -4.12
C VAL A 309 28.81 -4.81 -3.43
N ASP A 310 28.35 -5.04 -2.20
CA ASP A 310 27.59 -4.07 -1.41
C ASP A 310 27.86 -4.25 0.09
N VAL A 311 27.83 -3.14 0.83
CA VAL A 311 27.88 -3.12 2.30
C VAL A 311 26.90 -2.07 2.81
N ALA A 312 25.82 -2.50 3.45
CA ALA A 312 24.75 -1.63 3.91
C ALA A 312 24.47 -1.80 5.40
N ARG A 313 24.19 -0.70 6.11
CA ARG A 313 23.63 -0.77 7.47
C ARG A 313 22.12 -0.94 7.37
N ILE A 314 21.59 -2.00 7.96
CA ILE A 314 20.17 -2.32 7.94
C ILE A 314 19.61 -2.45 9.36
N ARG A 315 18.28 -2.50 9.48
CA ARG A 315 17.59 -2.96 10.69
C ARG A 315 16.81 -4.22 10.35
N ASP A 316 16.69 -5.15 11.29
CA ASP A 316 15.85 -6.34 11.10
C ASP A 316 14.40 -6.11 11.54
N LEU A 317 13.52 -7.10 11.32
CA LEU A 317 12.11 -7.09 11.77
C LEU A 317 11.91 -6.79 13.26
N ARG A 318 12.96 -6.98 14.08
CA ARG A 318 12.95 -6.74 15.53
C ARG A 318 13.59 -5.39 15.89
N GLY A 319 13.91 -4.56 14.89
CA GLY A 319 14.51 -3.24 15.04
C GLY A 319 16.00 -3.24 15.38
N LYS A 320 16.67 -4.41 15.39
CA LYS A 320 18.09 -4.51 15.73
C LYS A 320 18.95 -4.07 14.56
N GLN A 321 19.96 -3.25 14.86
CA GLN A 321 20.94 -2.82 13.87
C GLN A 321 21.80 -3.99 13.40
N ALA A 322 22.00 -4.10 12.09
CA ALA A 322 22.89 -5.06 11.47
C ALA A 322 23.65 -4.41 10.31
N VAL A 323 24.74 -5.04 9.90
CA VAL A 323 25.46 -4.73 8.67
C VAL A 323 25.26 -5.90 7.71
N ARG A 324 24.77 -5.59 6.52
CA ARG A 324 24.63 -6.50 5.40
C ARG A 324 25.87 -6.39 4.52
N LEU A 325 26.47 -7.52 4.17
CA LEU A 325 27.46 -7.61 3.10
C LEU A 325 26.89 -8.47 1.97
N LEU A 326 27.10 -8.04 0.74
CA LEU A 326 26.81 -8.84 -0.45
C LEU A 326 28.14 -9.22 -1.12
N LEU A 327 28.40 -10.52 -1.22
CA LEU A 327 29.62 -11.05 -1.81
C LEU A 327 29.26 -11.79 -3.10
N ARG A 328 30.04 -11.59 -4.16
CA ARG A 328 29.94 -12.36 -5.40
C ARG A 328 31.03 -13.43 -5.41
N LYS A 329 30.64 -14.67 -5.68
CA LYS A 329 31.57 -15.77 -5.89
C LYS A 329 32.34 -15.56 -7.18
N ALA A 330 33.66 -15.66 -7.10
CA ALA A 330 34.51 -15.62 -8.29
C ALA A 330 34.37 -16.86 -9.17
N ALA A 331 34.62 -16.69 -10.46
CA ALA A 331 35.02 -17.78 -11.32
C ALA A 331 36.43 -18.20 -10.90
N GLY A 332 36.54 -19.41 -10.35
CA GLY A 332 37.84 -20.01 -10.07
C GLY A 332 38.66 -20.23 -11.34
#